data_AF-A0A4U9CVB2-F1
#
_entry.id   AF-A0A4U9CVB2-F1
#
_cell.length_a   1.000
_cell.length_b   1.000
_cell.length_c   1.000
_cell.angle_alpha   90.00
_cell.angle_beta   90.00
_cell.angle_gamma   90.00
#
_symmetry.space_group_name_H-M   'P 1'
#
loop_
_entity.id
_entity.type
_entity.pdbx_description
1 polymer ?
#
loop_
_entity_poly.entity_id
_entity_poly.type
_entity_poly.pdbx_seq_one_letter_code
_entity_poly.pdbx_strand_id
1 'polypeptide(L)' 'MEQQYDEILYADLEAQHVYPKVNGQRIHCVVAGKGQPVLLIPGWPQTWYTWRYVLRALADAGFPGDRG' A
#
# COMPACT_ATOMS: atom_id res chain seq x y z
N MET A 1 16.07 -12.94 6.32
CA MET A 1 16.60 -12.06 5.26
C MET A 1 15.49 -11.18 4.69
N GLU A 2 14.34 -11.72 4.29
CA GLU A 2 13.16 -10.93 3.83
C GLU A 2 12.64 -9.92 4.86
N GLN A 3 12.53 -10.29 6.14
CA GLN A 3 12.00 -9.37 7.17
C GLN A 3 12.79 -8.07 7.32
N GLN A 4 14.10 -8.10 7.04
CA GLN A 4 14.95 -6.91 7.14
C GLN A 4 14.80 -5.98 5.92
N TYR A 5 14.48 -6.54 4.74
CA TYR A 5 14.14 -5.74 3.57
C TYR A 5 12.77 -5.07 3.70
N ASP A 6 11.82 -5.76 4.31
CA ASP A 6 10.49 -5.24 4.57
C ASP A 6 10.54 -4.04 5.52
N GLU A 7 11.30 -4.16 6.62
CA GLU A 7 11.47 -3.08 7.60
C GLU A 7 12.08 -1.81 6.98
N ILE A 8 13.06 -1.96 6.09
CA ILE A 8 13.67 -0.85 5.33
C ILE A 8 12.66 -0.25 4.33
N LEU A 9 11.93 -1.07 3.58
CA LEU A 9 10.93 -0.62 2.61
C LEU A 9 9.77 0.13 3.26
N TYR A 10 9.28 -0.32 4.42
CA TYR A 10 8.21 0.35 5.13
C TYR A 10 8.68 1.69 5.71
N ALA A 11 9.89 1.74 6.27
CA ALA A 11 10.47 2.96 6.80
C ALA A 11 10.64 4.02 5.69
N ASP A 12 11.15 3.62 4.52
CA ASP A 12 11.35 4.51 3.38
C ASP A 12 10.04 5.05 2.77
N LEU A 13 8.91 4.37 3.01
CA LEU A 13 7.59 4.72 2.49
C LEU A 13 6.71 5.45 3.50
N GLU A 14 7.16 5.59 4.76
CA GLU A 14 6.31 5.93 5.91
C GLU A 14 5.02 5.09 5.93
N ALA A 15 5.10 3.83 5.50
CA ALA A 15 3.93 2.99 5.28
C ALA A 15 3.30 2.57 6.62
N GLN A 16 1.97 2.67 6.71
CA GLN A 16 1.20 2.34 7.90
C GLN A 16 0.39 1.07 7.69
N HIS A 17 0.44 0.17 8.67
CA HIS A 17 -0.42 -1.01 8.72
C HIS A 17 -1.72 -0.66 9.41
N VAL A 18 -2.84 -0.80 8.71
CA VAL A 18 -4.17 -0.47 9.24
C VAL A 18 -5.12 -1.65 9.08
N TYR A 19 -6.11 -1.73 9.98
CA TYR A 19 -7.08 -2.83 10.02
C TYR A 19 -8.53 -2.31 9.98
N PRO A 20 -8.99 -1.69 8.88
CA PRO A 20 -10.35 -1.21 8.77
C PRO A 20 -11.37 -2.35 8.91
N LYS A 21 -12.51 -2.04 9.53
CA LYS A 21 -13.70 -2.89 9.50
C LYS A 21 -14.55 -2.53 8.28
N VAL A 22 -14.73 -3.47 7.37
CA VAL A 22 -15.58 -3.34 6.19
C VAL A 22 -16.60 -4.46 6.21
N ASN A 23 -17.89 -4.12 6.18
CA ASN A 23 -19.00 -5.09 6.24
C ASN A 23 -18.86 -6.11 7.39
N GLY A 24 -18.40 -5.64 8.56
CA GLY A 24 -18.20 -6.48 9.75
C GLY A 24 -16.90 -7.28 9.78
N GLN A 25 -16.14 -7.35 8.69
CA GLN A 25 -14.87 -8.05 8.60
C GLN A 25 -13.68 -7.10 8.79
N ARG A 26 -12.66 -7.53 9.53
CA ARG A 26 -11.38 -6.82 9.60
C ARG A 26 -10.52 -7.19 8.39
N ILE A 27 -10.03 -6.18 7.68
CA ILE A 27 -9.14 -6.34 6.52
C ILE A 27 -7.80 -5.73 6.88
N HIS A 28 -6.69 -6.42 6.60
CA HIS A 28 -5.34 -5.86 6.74
C HIS A 28 -4.97 -5.07 5.49
N CYS A 29 -4.62 -3.80 5.65
CA CYS A 29 -4.20 -2.92 4.57
C CYS A 29 -2.85 -2.26 4.92
N VAL A 30 -2.04 -2.02 3.90
CA VAL A 30 -0.83 -1.19 3.98
C VAL A 30 -1.11 0.10 3.21
N VAL A 31 -0.92 1.25 3.87
CA VAL A 31 -1.22 2.57 3.30
C VAL A 31 0.07 3.40 3.31
N ALA A 32 0.39 4.05 2.19
CA ALA A 32 1.54 4.95 2.07
C ALA A 32 1.25 6.08 1.08
N GLY A 33 2.01 7.17 1.18
CA GLY A 33 1.88 8.34 0.32
C GLY A 33 0.73 9.28 0.73
N LYS A 34 0.53 10.33 -0.08
CA LYS A 34 -0.48 11.38 0.12
C LYS A 34 -1.11 11.72 -1.24
N GLY A 35 -2.40 12.04 -1.28
CA GLY A 35 -3.11 12.40 -2.51
C GLY A 35 -4.40 11.60 -2.70
N GLN A 36 -4.85 11.46 -3.96
CA GLN A 36 -6.04 10.66 -4.26
C GLN A 36 -5.79 9.16 -3.99
N PRO A 37 -6.72 8.47 -3.30
CA PRO A 37 -6.52 7.09 -2.92
C PRO A 37 -6.60 6.15 -4.12
N VAL A 38 -5.63 5.23 -4.23
CA VAL A 38 -5.64 4.11 -5.18
C VAL A 38 -5.66 2.81 -4.39
N LEU A 39 -6.65 1.95 -4.65
CA LEU A 39 -6.78 0.66 -3.98
C LEU A 39 -6.17 -0.45 -4.82
N LEU A 40 -5.18 -1.16 -4.26
CA LEU A 40 -4.54 -2.32 -4.89
C LEU A 40 -5.05 -3.61 -4.26
N ILE A 41 -5.71 -4.45 -5.05
CA ILE A 41 -6.24 -5.74 -4.60
C ILE A 41 -5.41 -6.86 -5.24
N PRO A 42 -4.65 -7.64 -4.46
CA PRO A 42 -3.92 -8.79 -5.00
C PRO A 42 -4.88 -9.92 -5.39
N GLY A 43 -4.51 -10.67 -6.44
CA GLY A 43 -5.17 -11.93 -6.78
C GLY A 43 -4.69 -13.10 -5.91
N TRP A 44 -5.32 -14.26 -6.04
CA TRP A 44 -4.82 -15.49 -5.41
C TRP A 44 -3.81 -16.19 -6.33
N PRO A 45 -2.70 -16.79 -5.82
CA PRO A 45 -2.31 -17.02 -4.43
C PRO A 45 -1.34 -15.93 -3.88
N GLN A 46 -1.48 -14.68 -4.31
CA GLN A 46 -0.58 -13.59 -3.93
C GLN A 46 -1.09 -12.79 -2.74
N THR A 47 -0.20 -12.06 -2.06
CA THR A 47 -0.54 -11.10 -1.01
C THR A 47 -0.29 -9.68 -1.49
N TRP A 48 -0.59 -8.68 -0.66
CA TRP A 48 -0.32 -7.26 -0.95
C TRP A 48 1.15 -6.99 -1.35
N TYR A 49 2.09 -7.86 -0.93
CA TYR A 49 3.52 -7.73 -1.18
C TYR A 49 3.90 -7.71 -2.66
N THR A 50 3.08 -8.33 -3.53
CA THR A 50 3.25 -8.24 -4.99
C THR A 50 3.26 -6.79 -5.48
N TRP A 51 2.58 -5.90 -4.76
CA TRP A 51 2.41 -4.51 -5.14
C TRP A 51 3.46 -3.56 -4.58
N ARG A 52 4.45 -4.00 -3.78
CA ARG A 52 5.38 -3.09 -3.08
C ARG A 52 6.09 -2.08 -3.99
N TYR A 53 6.49 -2.49 -5.20
CA TYR A 53 7.12 -1.59 -6.18
C TYR A 53 6.12 -0.60 -6.80
N VAL A 54 4.87 -1.05 -7.04
CA VAL A 54 3.80 -0.18 -7.53
C VAL A 54 3.42 0.83 -6.45
N LEU A 55 3.25 0.39 -5.20
CA LEU A 55 2.94 1.23 -4.06
C LEU A 55 3.99 2.32 -3.86
N ARG A 56 5.28 2.01 -4.06
CA ARG A 56 6.35 3.02 -4.08
C ARG A 56 6.19 4.04 -5.20
N ALA A 57 6.01 3.58 -6.44
CA ALA A 57 5.82 4.48 -7.57
C ALA A 57 4.58 5.38 -7.40
N LEU A 58 3.49 4.85 -6.86
CA LEU A 58 2.25 5.60 -6.59
C LEU A 58 2.44 6.65 -5.49
N ALA A 59 3.13 6.28 -4.40
CA ALA A 59 3.41 7.18 -3.29
C ALA A 59 4.32 8.34 -3.71
N ASP A 60 5.37 8.05 -4.50
CA ASP A 60 6.30 9.07 -5.01
C ASP A 60 5.66 9.98 -6.07
N ALA A 61 4.78 9.43 -6.91
CA ALA A 61 4.13 10.18 -7.99
C ALA A 61 3.01 11.12 -7.50
N GLY A 62 2.50 10.93 -6.27
CA GLY A 62 1.38 11.69 -5.73
C GLY A 62 0.22 11.73 -6.73
N PHE A 63 -0.41 10.57 -6.96
CA PHE A 63 -1.32 10.35 -8.11
C PHE A 63 -2.21 11.57 -8.40
N PRO A 64 -1.98 12.29 -9.52
CA PRO A 64 -2.71 13.50 -9.83
C PRO A 64 -4.12 13.09 -10.29
N GLY A 65 -5.06 13.14 -9.36
CA GLY A 65 -6.47 13.11 -9.66
C GLY A 65 -6.88 14.38 -10.39
N ASP A 66 -7.41 14.21 -11.59
CA ASP A 66 -8.19 15.19 -12.34
C ASP A 66 -7.47 16.52 -12.68
N ARG A 67 -6.83 16.56 -13.85
CA ARG A 67 -6.75 17.83 -14.59
C ARG A 67 -8.09 18.02 -15.30
N GLY A 68 -8.94 18.86 -14.72
CA GLY A 68 -10.05 19.50 -15.42
C GLY A 68 -9.59 20.35 -16.60
#